data_AF-A0A963RQG5-F1
#
_entry.id   AF-A0A963RQG5-F1
#
_cell.length_a   1.000
_cell.length_b   1.000
_cell.length_c   1.000
_cell.angle_alpha   90.00
_cell.angle_beta   90.00
_cell.angle_gamma   90.00
#
_symmetry.space_group_name_H-M   'P 1'
#
loop_
_entity.id
_entity.type
_entity.pdbx_description
1 polymer ?
#
loop_
_entity_poly.entity_id
_entity_poly.type
_entity_poly.pdbx_seq_one_letter_code
_entity_poly.pdbx_strand_id
1 'polypeptide(L)'
;MTTDSVARPLPAGRTRPTLVRGLMRQFALLIVACFVVFGAAFYGLILKPSTTELARSAVHQATSTIDAQIQRDFRQVERMLMTAAAWGQAGVFEVDALNDFNRVLRPVLRTDLRLSSALLAREDGRELLLLEMDNGQWRNRVTGLPDAAQRHRTIRWSATGERLSDAVLNSEYEPRGRPWFVGAMAAPVDGGLFWTPPYQFFTTGDPGMTVSTRWTAADGQRRVLAFDVLLSDLSRLTTGIQVGERGGVAILTDAGRVLGLPTSPRFEVAEAVRAAVLKPVAELDVPYLSGGASAWEAAGRPAGPVGYMLDGRRWRAEFLPLRLGENALWIAAFAPEADFVPARARDAAIFIGLMLGVIALGLLIAVRVAERVRRPLQA
;
A
#
# COMPACT_ATOMS: atom_id res chain seq x y z
N MET A 1 0.59 -50.63 -106.00
CA MET A 1 -0.12 -49.43 -105.49
C MET A 1 -0.87 -49.87 -104.24
N THR A 2 -0.24 -49.93 -103.05
CA THR A 2 -0.07 -48.84 -102.07
C THR A 2 -1.32 -47.99 -101.86
N THR A 3 -1.93 -48.10 -100.67
CA THR A 3 -2.07 -46.97 -99.73
C THR A 3 -2.38 -47.48 -98.32
N ASP A 4 -1.44 -47.19 -97.41
CA ASP A 4 -1.55 -47.25 -95.95
C ASP A 4 -2.64 -46.33 -95.41
N SER A 5 -3.39 -46.82 -94.41
CA SER A 5 -4.27 -46.01 -93.57
C SER A 5 -3.59 -45.72 -92.23
N VAL A 6 -3.03 -44.52 -92.11
CA VAL A 6 -2.37 -44.00 -90.90
C VAL A 6 -3.41 -43.67 -89.82
N ALA A 7 -3.36 -44.37 -88.69
CA ALA A 7 -4.10 -44.01 -87.48
C ALA A 7 -3.41 -42.83 -86.75
N ARG A 8 -4.17 -41.76 -86.46
CA ARG A 8 -3.73 -40.65 -85.60
C ARG A 8 -3.76 -41.06 -84.12
N PRO A 9 -2.72 -40.77 -83.31
CA PRO A 9 -2.82 -40.90 -81.87
C PRO A 9 -3.54 -39.70 -81.24
N LEU A 10 -4.46 -39.97 -80.31
CA LEU A 10 -5.09 -38.98 -79.45
C LEU A 10 -4.05 -38.37 -78.48
N PRO A 11 -4.17 -37.08 -78.10
CA PRO A 11 -3.20 -36.44 -77.22
C PRO A 11 -3.29 -37.00 -75.80
N ALA A 12 -2.15 -37.46 -75.28
CA ALA A 12 -2.01 -37.89 -73.89
C ALA A 12 -2.32 -36.73 -72.94
N GLY A 13 -3.30 -36.94 -72.04
CA GLY A 13 -3.73 -35.96 -71.06
C GLY A 13 -2.59 -35.50 -70.16
N ARG A 14 -2.37 -34.18 -70.11
CA ARG A 14 -1.45 -33.53 -69.17
C ARG A 14 -1.86 -33.84 -67.73
N THR A 15 -0.96 -34.52 -67.05
CA THR A 15 -0.75 -34.68 -65.60
C THR A 15 -1.59 -33.76 -64.67
N ARG A 16 -2.45 -34.39 -63.85
CA ARG A 16 -3.25 -33.81 -62.74
C ARG A 16 -2.60 -33.77 -61.31
N PRO A 17 -1.28 -33.90 -61.06
CA PRO A 17 -0.74 -33.93 -59.68
C PRO A 17 -0.56 -32.54 -59.01
N THR A 18 -0.77 -31.44 -59.73
CA THR A 18 -0.57 -30.05 -59.22
C THR A 18 -1.77 -29.52 -58.42
N LEU A 19 -2.99 -29.90 -58.78
CA LEU A 19 -4.24 -29.46 -58.12
C LEU A 19 -4.35 -29.95 -56.66
N VAL A 20 -4.02 -31.22 -56.41
CA VAL A 20 -4.09 -31.81 -55.06
C VAL A 20 -3.06 -31.19 -54.11
N ARG A 21 -1.85 -30.88 -54.61
CA ARG A 21 -0.81 -30.18 -53.82
C ARG A 21 -1.21 -28.74 -53.49
N GLY A 22 -1.88 -28.05 -54.41
CA GLY A 22 -2.41 -26.70 -54.18
C GLY A 22 -3.50 -26.70 -53.10
N LEU A 23 -4.47 -27.61 -53.21
CA LEU A 23 -5.57 -27.74 -52.25
C LEU A 23 -5.07 -28.09 -50.84
N MET A 24 -4.11 -29.01 -50.75
CA MET A 24 -3.48 -29.40 -49.47
C MET A 24 -2.72 -28.25 -48.80
N ARG A 25 -2.00 -27.43 -49.58
CA ARG A 25 -1.36 -26.21 -49.07
C ARG A 25 -2.38 -25.20 -48.54
N GLN A 26 -3.51 -25.05 -49.24
CA GLN A 26 -4.59 -24.16 -48.79
C GLN A 26 -5.22 -24.66 -47.48
N PHE A 27 -5.47 -25.96 -47.33
CA PHE A 27 -5.96 -26.54 -46.06
C PHE A 27 -4.96 -26.35 -44.91
N ALA A 28 -3.67 -26.58 -45.14
CA ALA A 28 -2.63 -26.34 -44.15
C ALA A 28 -2.56 -24.87 -43.72
N LEU A 29 -2.60 -23.94 -44.69
CA LEU A 29 -2.65 -22.50 -44.44
C LEU A 29 -3.91 -22.10 -43.66
N LEU A 30 -5.07 -22.69 -43.98
CA LEU A 30 -6.32 -22.43 -43.28
C LEU A 30 -6.25 -22.89 -41.81
N ILE A 31 -5.69 -24.07 -41.54
CA ILE A 31 -5.50 -24.57 -40.17
C ILE A 31 -4.63 -23.60 -39.37
N VAL A 32 -3.46 -23.22 -39.91
CA VAL A 32 -2.56 -22.26 -39.24
C VAL A 32 -3.25 -20.91 -39.05
N ALA A 33 -3.97 -20.40 -40.04
CA ALA A 33 -4.71 -19.15 -39.95
C ALA A 33 -5.79 -19.20 -38.85
N CYS A 34 -6.59 -20.27 -38.78
CA CYS A 34 -7.59 -20.46 -37.74
C CYS A 34 -6.97 -20.43 -36.34
N PHE A 35 -5.80 -21.06 -36.19
CA PHE A 35 -5.08 -21.11 -34.92
C PHE A 35 -4.47 -19.76 -34.52
N VAL A 36 -3.95 -19.00 -35.48
CA VAL A 36 -3.49 -17.61 -35.25
C VAL A 36 -4.66 -16.72 -34.83
N VAL A 37 -5.79 -16.80 -35.53
CA VAL A 37 -7.02 -16.06 -35.20
C VAL A 37 -7.52 -16.46 -33.82
N PHE A 38 -7.56 -17.76 -33.51
CA PHE A 38 -7.96 -18.26 -32.20
C PHE A 38 -7.03 -17.76 -31.09
N GLY A 39 -5.71 -17.82 -31.29
CA GLY A 39 -4.73 -17.31 -30.33
C GLY A 39 -4.88 -15.80 -30.09
N ALA A 40 -5.10 -15.02 -31.16
CA ALA A 40 -5.35 -13.59 -31.06
C ALA A 40 -6.67 -13.27 -30.33
N ALA A 41 -7.74 -14.03 -30.63
CA ALA A 41 -9.03 -13.91 -29.96
C ALA A 41 -8.93 -14.28 -28.47
N PHE A 42 -8.25 -15.39 -28.15
CA PHE A 42 -8.01 -15.82 -26.77
C PHE A 42 -7.23 -14.75 -25.99
N TYR A 43 -6.16 -14.22 -26.56
CA TYR A 43 -5.38 -13.16 -25.94
C TYR A 43 -6.21 -11.89 -25.70
N GLY A 44 -6.93 -11.43 -26.73
CA GLY A 44 -7.68 -10.17 -26.68
C GLY A 44 -8.96 -10.21 -25.85
N LEU A 45 -9.68 -11.34 -25.85
CA LEU A 45 -10.99 -11.49 -25.21
C LEU A 45 -10.93 -12.14 -23.83
N ILE A 46 -9.91 -12.96 -23.55
CA ILE A 46 -9.83 -13.71 -22.29
C ILE A 46 -8.63 -13.25 -21.48
N LEU A 47 -7.41 -13.36 -22.03
CA LEU A 47 -6.20 -13.16 -21.24
C LEU A 47 -6.06 -11.71 -20.77
N LYS A 48 -6.16 -10.74 -21.69
CA LYS A 48 -5.97 -9.31 -21.39
C LYS A 48 -7.06 -8.71 -20.47
N PRO A 49 -8.36 -9.03 -20.64
CA PRO A 49 -9.38 -8.59 -19.68
C PRO A 49 -9.16 -9.24 -18.30
N SER A 50 -8.82 -10.53 -18.25
CA SER A 50 -8.60 -11.22 -16.97
C SER A 50 -7.42 -10.65 -16.18
N THR A 51 -6.29 -10.35 -16.85
CA THR A 51 -5.15 -9.69 -16.18
C THR A 51 -5.52 -8.35 -15.59
N THR A 52 -6.34 -7.58 -16.32
CA THR A 52 -6.76 -6.25 -15.91
C THR A 52 -7.67 -6.32 -14.69
N GLU A 53 -8.66 -7.22 -14.70
CA GLU A 53 -9.58 -7.39 -13.58
C GLU A 53 -8.92 -7.99 -12.34
N LEU A 54 -7.97 -8.92 -12.50
CA LEU A 54 -7.18 -9.44 -11.39
C LEU A 54 -6.29 -8.37 -10.76
N ALA A 55 -5.61 -7.56 -11.57
CA ALA A 55 -4.82 -6.43 -11.06
C ALA A 55 -5.68 -5.41 -10.33
N ARG A 56 -6.87 -5.06 -10.87
CA ARG A 56 -7.85 -4.19 -10.22
C ARG A 56 -8.33 -4.78 -8.89
N SER A 57 -8.70 -6.06 -8.87
CA SER A 57 -9.14 -6.74 -7.66
C SER A 57 -8.05 -6.77 -6.58
N ALA A 58 -6.79 -6.99 -6.98
CA ALA A 58 -5.66 -7.01 -6.06
C ALA A 58 -5.40 -5.64 -5.42
N VAL A 59 -5.42 -4.55 -6.21
CA VAL A 59 -5.27 -3.20 -5.63
C VAL A 59 -6.47 -2.85 -4.74
N HIS A 60 -7.68 -3.21 -5.13
CA HIS A 60 -8.90 -2.99 -4.35
C HIS A 60 -8.88 -3.73 -3.01
N GLN A 61 -8.45 -5.00 -3.03
CA GLN A 61 -8.31 -5.79 -1.81
C GLN A 61 -7.22 -5.21 -0.90
N ALA A 62 -6.10 -4.77 -1.47
CA ALA A 62 -5.01 -4.17 -0.71
C ALA A 62 -5.43 -2.85 -0.04
N THR A 63 -6.09 -1.94 -0.77
CA THR A 63 -6.62 -0.68 -0.21
C THR A 63 -7.67 -0.94 0.86
N SER A 64 -8.64 -1.84 0.61
CA SER A 64 -9.70 -2.17 1.56
C SER A 64 -9.16 -2.83 2.84
N THR A 65 -8.15 -3.70 2.71
CA THR A 65 -7.50 -4.33 3.86
C THR A 65 -6.79 -3.30 4.72
N ILE A 66 -6.06 -2.37 4.08
CA ILE A 66 -5.36 -1.29 4.79
C ILE A 66 -6.32 -0.33 5.44
N ASP A 67 -7.39 0.07 4.75
CA ASP A 67 -8.43 0.93 5.33
C ASP A 67 -9.03 0.28 6.59
N ALA A 68 -9.48 -0.96 6.49
CA ALA A 68 -10.05 -1.69 7.63
C ALA A 68 -9.05 -1.84 8.78
N GLN A 69 -7.78 -2.13 8.49
CA GLN A 69 -6.74 -2.27 9.50
C GLN A 69 -6.46 -0.95 10.21
N ILE A 70 -6.20 0.13 9.45
CA ILE A 70 -5.95 1.48 9.99
C ILE A 70 -7.11 1.95 10.85
N GLN A 71 -8.34 1.77 10.36
CA GLN A 71 -9.56 2.16 11.07
C GLN A 71 -9.71 1.38 12.39
N ARG A 72 -9.38 0.08 12.42
CA ARG A 72 -9.39 -0.70 13.67
C ARG A 72 -8.32 -0.20 14.64
N ASP A 73 -7.14 0.08 14.13
CA ASP A 73 -5.96 0.45 14.88
C ASP A 73 -6.14 1.81 15.58
N PHE A 74 -6.62 2.82 14.86
CA PHE A 74 -6.89 4.11 15.47
C PHE A 74 -8.05 4.07 16.45
N ARG A 75 -9.12 3.34 16.16
CA ARG A 75 -10.19 3.14 17.15
C ARG A 75 -9.69 2.45 18.42
N GLN A 76 -8.68 1.59 18.34
CA GLN A 76 -8.06 0.99 19.52
C GLN A 76 -7.29 2.04 20.33
N VAL A 77 -6.47 2.86 19.66
CA VAL A 77 -5.74 3.96 20.29
C VAL A 77 -6.70 4.96 20.97
N GLU A 78 -7.80 5.33 20.31
CA GLU A 78 -8.85 6.19 20.87
C GLU A 78 -9.49 5.58 22.13
N ARG A 79 -9.85 4.29 22.10
CA ARG A 79 -10.40 3.59 23.27
C ARG A 79 -9.40 3.55 24.43
N MET A 80 -8.13 3.33 24.15
CA MET A 80 -7.07 3.35 25.17
C MET A 80 -6.93 4.75 25.77
N LEU A 81 -6.96 5.79 24.94
CA LEU A 81 -6.89 7.18 25.40
C LEU A 81 -8.09 7.52 26.29
N MET A 82 -9.30 7.17 25.87
CA MET A 82 -10.51 7.42 26.66
C MET A 82 -10.50 6.67 27.98
N THR A 83 -9.99 5.44 28.00
CA THR A 83 -9.83 4.66 29.23
C THR A 83 -8.83 5.32 30.17
N ALA A 84 -7.68 5.77 29.65
CA ALA A 84 -6.69 6.49 30.44
C ALA A 84 -7.23 7.86 30.93
N ALA A 85 -8.02 8.55 30.13
CA ALA A 85 -8.68 9.80 30.53
C ALA A 85 -9.69 9.56 31.66
N ALA A 86 -10.43 8.46 31.65
CA ALA A 86 -11.32 8.08 32.75
C ALA A 86 -10.54 7.83 34.06
N TRP A 87 -9.35 7.21 33.99
CA TRP A 87 -8.46 7.08 35.16
C TRP A 87 -7.95 8.44 35.66
N GLY A 88 -7.61 9.35 34.75
CA GLY A 88 -7.23 10.73 35.09
C GLY A 88 -8.38 11.50 35.74
N GLN A 89 -9.61 11.34 35.27
CA GLN A 89 -10.82 11.93 35.87
C GLN A 89 -11.11 11.37 37.27
N ALA A 90 -10.83 10.08 37.48
CA ALA A 90 -10.99 9.42 38.77
C ALA A 90 -9.84 9.72 39.76
N GLY A 91 -8.84 10.53 39.37
CA GLY A 91 -7.71 10.89 40.24
C GLY A 91 -6.71 9.76 40.45
N VAL A 92 -6.68 8.73 39.58
CA VAL A 92 -5.70 7.63 39.65
C VAL A 92 -4.28 8.14 39.40
N PHE A 93 -4.14 9.17 38.57
CA PHE A 93 -2.91 9.93 38.37
C PHE A 93 -3.25 11.40 38.10
N GLU A 94 -2.28 12.26 38.37
CA GLU A 94 -2.41 13.71 38.27
C GLU A 94 -1.17 14.34 37.61
N VAL A 95 -1.33 15.56 37.09
CA VAL A 95 -0.23 16.33 36.45
C VAL A 95 0.97 16.55 37.38
N ASP A 96 0.77 16.55 38.69
CA ASP A 96 1.84 16.72 39.67
C ASP A 96 2.32 15.39 40.29
N ALA A 97 1.70 14.27 39.92
CA ALA A 97 1.97 12.92 40.45
C ALA A 97 2.73 12.04 39.44
N LEU A 98 3.98 12.42 39.13
CA LEU A 98 4.83 11.76 38.14
C LEU A 98 4.90 10.23 38.29
N ASN A 99 5.06 9.73 39.52
CA ASN A 99 5.22 8.30 39.77
C ASN A 99 3.94 7.52 39.46
N ASP A 100 2.78 8.08 39.79
CA ASP A 100 1.49 7.46 39.51
C ASP A 100 1.20 7.45 38.03
N PHE A 101 1.44 8.58 37.34
CA PHE A 101 1.35 8.68 35.89
C PHE A 101 2.21 7.61 35.20
N ASN A 102 3.46 7.48 35.61
CA ASN A 102 4.38 6.48 35.09
C ASN A 102 3.92 5.05 35.35
N ARG A 103 3.45 4.77 36.57
CA ARG A 103 3.00 3.43 36.99
C ARG A 103 1.81 2.95 36.16
N VAL A 104 0.89 3.85 35.82
CA VAL A 104 -0.32 3.52 35.08
C VAL A 104 -0.07 3.49 33.58
N LEU A 105 0.69 4.44 33.02
CA LEU A 105 0.81 4.56 31.56
C LEU A 105 1.97 3.79 30.94
N ARG A 106 3.01 3.40 31.69
CA ARG A 106 4.06 2.52 31.12
C ARG A 106 3.51 1.20 30.60
N PRO A 107 2.65 0.46 31.33
CA PRO A 107 2.03 -0.75 30.80
C PRO A 107 1.17 -0.48 29.55
N VAL A 108 0.47 0.65 29.51
CA VAL A 108 -0.38 1.05 28.38
C VAL A 108 0.46 1.21 27.11
N LEU A 109 1.55 1.98 27.20
CA LEU A 109 2.47 2.22 26.08
C LEU A 109 3.18 0.92 25.65
N ARG A 110 3.60 0.08 26.59
CA ARG A 110 4.21 -1.23 26.27
C ARG A 110 3.27 -2.22 25.59
N THR A 111 1.97 -2.11 25.84
CA THR A 111 0.99 -3.05 25.29
C THR A 111 0.68 -2.75 23.82
N ASP A 112 0.71 -1.48 23.43
CA ASP A 112 0.44 -1.05 22.07
C ASP A 112 1.65 -0.34 21.47
N LEU A 113 2.45 -1.08 20.71
CA LEU A 113 3.72 -0.64 20.13
C LEU A 113 3.59 0.52 19.12
N ARG A 114 2.38 0.99 18.82
CA ARG A 114 2.12 2.19 18.01
C ARG A 114 2.19 3.48 18.84
N LEU A 115 2.10 3.35 20.16
CA LEU A 115 2.15 4.48 21.08
C LEU A 115 3.59 4.71 21.52
N SER A 116 4.15 5.83 21.12
CA SER A 116 5.52 6.22 21.52
C SER A 116 5.53 6.97 22.85
N SER A 117 4.48 7.75 23.13
CA SER A 117 4.44 8.65 24.27
C SER A 117 3.03 8.90 24.78
N ALA A 118 2.93 9.28 26.05
CA ALA A 118 1.74 9.82 26.67
C ALA A 118 2.04 11.19 27.30
N LEU A 119 1.12 12.13 27.13
CA LEU A 119 1.23 13.49 27.64
C LEU A 119 0.01 13.82 28.48
N LEU A 120 0.21 14.42 29.64
CA LEU A 120 -0.85 14.99 30.46
C LEU A 120 -0.49 16.43 30.77
N ALA A 121 -1.34 17.37 30.37
CA ALA A 121 -1.12 18.80 30.62
C ALA A 121 -2.34 19.49 31.20
N ARG A 122 -2.08 20.63 31.82
CA ARG A 122 -3.05 21.55 32.41
C ARG A 122 -2.99 22.90 31.69
N GLU A 123 -4.08 23.66 31.78
CA GLU A 123 -4.19 24.94 31.07
C GLU A 123 -3.21 26.05 31.51
N ASP A 124 -2.56 25.89 32.66
CA ASP A 124 -1.48 26.76 33.13
C ASP A 124 -0.12 26.49 32.46
N GLY A 125 0.00 25.44 31.65
CA GLY A 125 1.23 25.05 30.94
C GLY A 125 2.07 24.00 31.68
N ARG A 126 1.59 23.46 32.80
CA ARG A 126 2.16 22.30 33.47
C ARG A 126 1.88 21.04 32.65
N GLU A 127 2.92 20.27 32.33
CA GLU A 127 2.85 19.04 31.53
C GLU A 127 3.71 17.93 32.16
N LEU A 128 3.24 16.69 32.05
CA LEU A 128 4.02 15.46 32.16
C LEU A 128 4.04 14.75 30.81
N LEU A 129 5.22 14.55 30.24
CA LEU A 129 5.48 13.58 29.17
C LEU A 129 5.98 12.29 29.79
N LEU A 130 5.52 11.14 29.28
CA LEU A 130 6.17 9.84 29.39
C LEU A 130 6.45 9.33 27.99
N LEU A 131 7.72 9.11 27.67
CA LEU A 131 8.19 8.67 26.35
C LEU A 131 8.98 7.37 26.48
N GLU A 132 8.64 6.38 25.66
CA GLU A 132 9.48 5.20 25.43
C GLU A 132 10.49 5.51 24.34
N MET A 133 11.77 5.26 24.60
CA MET A 133 12.86 5.44 23.65
C MET A 133 13.12 4.13 22.89
N ASP A 134 13.69 4.21 21.69
CA ASP A 134 13.99 3.04 20.82
C ASP A 134 14.83 1.94 21.50
N ASN A 135 15.61 2.28 22.54
CA ASN A 135 16.42 1.33 23.31
C ASN A 135 15.69 0.75 24.55
N GLY A 136 14.38 0.94 24.67
CA GLY A 136 13.54 0.51 25.78
C GLY A 136 13.70 1.33 27.08
N GLN A 137 14.55 2.36 27.07
CA GLN A 137 14.64 3.33 28.18
C GLN A 137 13.44 4.28 28.14
N TRP A 138 13.18 4.91 29.27
CA TRP A 138 12.07 5.85 29.39
C TRP A 138 12.57 7.25 29.67
N ARG A 139 11.83 8.24 29.19
CA ARG A 139 12.07 9.64 29.50
C ARG A 139 10.79 10.28 29.99
N ASN A 140 10.90 11.05 31.06
CA ASN A 140 9.90 12.05 31.39
C ASN A 140 10.41 13.44 31.09
N ARG A 141 9.51 14.32 30.66
CA ARG A 141 9.66 15.77 30.69
C ARG A 141 8.57 16.35 31.57
N VAL A 142 8.94 17.28 32.45
CA VAL A 142 8.01 18.05 33.27
C VAL A 142 8.21 19.53 32.99
N THR A 143 7.17 20.24 32.56
CA THR A 143 7.19 21.71 32.36
C THR A 143 6.52 22.43 33.52
N GLY A 144 6.38 23.76 33.42
CA GLY A 144 5.66 24.57 34.42
C GLY A 144 6.22 24.40 35.83
N LEU A 145 7.55 24.31 35.97
CA LEU A 145 8.20 24.17 37.26
C LEU A 145 7.93 25.42 38.13
N PRO A 146 7.62 25.26 39.43
CA PRO A 146 7.57 26.38 40.35
C PRO A 146 8.89 27.16 40.29
N ASP A 147 8.81 28.49 40.19
CA ASP A 147 9.95 29.42 40.14
C ASP A 147 10.92 29.26 38.94
N ALA A 148 10.56 28.43 37.94
CA ALA A 148 11.40 28.15 36.80
C ALA A 148 10.60 27.82 35.53
N ALA A 149 9.64 28.67 35.16
CA ALA A 149 8.72 28.44 34.05
C ALA A 149 9.41 28.19 32.68
N GLN A 150 10.61 28.74 32.45
CA GLN A 150 11.41 28.52 31.22
C GLN A 150 12.33 27.29 31.29
N ARG A 151 12.22 26.49 32.36
CA ARG A 151 12.99 25.26 32.54
C ARG A 151 12.07 24.07 32.57
N HIS A 152 12.56 22.97 32.03
CA HIS A 152 11.92 21.67 32.19
C HIS A 152 12.78 20.75 33.06
N ARG A 153 12.14 19.80 33.73
CA ARG A 153 12.82 18.70 34.40
C ARG A 153 12.76 17.48 33.49
N THR A 154 13.91 16.95 33.11
CA THR A 154 14.04 15.74 32.29
C THR A 154 14.58 14.61 33.16
N ILE A 155 13.85 13.49 33.19
CA ILE A 155 14.21 12.32 33.97
C ILE A 155 14.36 11.14 33.02
N ARG A 156 15.48 10.40 33.10
CA ARG A 156 15.71 9.19 32.32
C ARG A 156 15.63 7.97 33.23
N TRP A 157 15.05 6.91 32.71
CA TRP A 157 14.89 5.64 33.40
C TRP A 157 15.37 4.49 32.52
N SER A 158 15.90 3.44 33.15
CA SER A 158 16.19 2.18 32.49
C SER A 158 14.88 1.47 32.07
N ALA A 159 15.03 0.41 31.28
CA ALA A 159 13.90 -0.46 30.94
C ALA A 159 13.27 -1.14 32.17
N THR A 160 14.04 -1.37 33.25
CA THR A 160 13.57 -1.97 34.50
C THR A 160 12.97 -0.96 35.47
N GLY A 161 12.99 0.35 35.14
CA GLY A 161 12.42 1.41 35.96
C GLY A 161 13.40 2.08 36.93
N GLU A 162 14.70 1.76 36.85
CA GLU A 162 15.74 2.44 37.63
C GLU A 162 15.97 3.86 37.08
N ARG A 163 16.09 4.86 37.95
CA ARG A 163 16.36 6.25 37.54
C ARG A 163 17.83 6.42 37.15
N LEU A 164 18.07 6.68 35.87
CA LEU A 164 19.41 6.89 35.29
C LEU A 164 19.90 8.33 35.41
N SER A 165 19.00 9.31 35.29
CA SER A 165 19.35 10.72 35.47
C SER A 165 18.13 11.58 35.78
N ASP A 166 18.36 12.74 36.39
CA ASP A 166 17.35 13.73 36.74
C ASP A 166 17.98 15.12 36.63
N ALA A 167 17.57 15.91 35.64
CA ALA A 167 18.20 17.17 35.33
C ALA A 167 17.15 18.25 35.03
N VAL A 168 17.44 19.48 35.45
CA VAL A 168 16.64 20.65 35.09
C VAL A 168 17.42 21.45 34.04
N LEU A 169 16.81 21.67 32.88
CA LEU A 169 17.42 22.29 31.72
C LEU A 169 16.54 23.42 31.19
N ASN A 170 17.14 24.44 30.59
CA ASN A 170 16.39 25.45 29.84
C ASN A 170 15.76 24.81 28.60
N SER A 171 14.55 25.21 28.26
CA SER A 171 13.85 24.68 27.08
C SER A 171 12.84 25.67 26.53
N GLU A 172 12.73 25.69 25.20
CA GLU A 172 11.71 26.46 24.47
C GLU A 172 10.39 25.70 24.33
N TYR A 173 10.26 24.52 24.93
CA TYR A 173 9.03 23.74 24.83
C TYR A 173 7.89 24.37 25.62
N GLU A 174 6.81 24.73 24.91
CA GLU A 174 5.56 25.22 25.48
C GLU A 174 4.40 24.30 25.06
N PRO A 175 3.79 23.52 25.98
CA PRO A 175 2.71 22.59 25.64
C PRO A 175 1.47 23.28 25.08
N ARG A 176 1.13 24.49 25.55
CA ARG A 176 -0.11 25.18 25.16
C ARG A 176 -0.13 25.64 23.70
N GLY A 177 1.04 25.82 23.10
CA GLY A 177 1.18 26.14 21.68
C GLY A 177 1.23 24.91 20.78
N ARG A 178 1.19 23.68 21.32
CA ARG A 178 1.30 22.45 20.52
C ARG A 178 -0.04 22.08 19.91
N PRO A 179 -0.07 21.52 18.67
CA PRO A 179 -1.31 21.18 17.97
C PRO A 179 -2.25 20.28 18.78
N TRP A 180 -1.71 19.32 19.53
CA TRP A 180 -2.50 18.38 20.34
C TRP A 180 -3.22 19.08 21.49
N PHE A 181 -2.57 20.07 22.11
CA PHE A 181 -3.16 20.82 23.22
C PHE A 181 -4.23 21.77 22.70
N VAL A 182 -3.88 22.57 21.67
CA VAL A 182 -4.79 23.54 21.05
C VAL A 182 -6.06 22.86 20.54
N GLY A 183 -5.90 21.74 19.82
CA GLY A 183 -7.02 21.02 19.25
C GLY A 183 -7.94 20.39 20.30
N ALA A 184 -7.38 19.77 21.34
CA ALA A 184 -8.18 19.26 22.45
C ALA A 184 -8.94 20.38 23.16
N MET A 185 -8.30 21.54 23.41
CA MET A 185 -8.92 22.69 24.06
C MET A 185 -10.03 23.33 23.23
N ALA A 186 -9.95 23.23 21.90
CA ALA A 186 -10.99 23.67 20.98
C ALA A 186 -12.19 22.70 20.90
N ALA A 187 -12.09 21.48 21.45
CA ALA A 187 -13.20 20.54 21.45
C ALA A 187 -14.43 21.14 22.17
N PRO A 188 -15.64 21.00 21.61
CA PRO A 188 -16.84 21.67 22.14
C PRO A 188 -17.29 21.11 23.50
N VAL A 189 -16.94 19.85 23.79
CA VAL A 189 -17.34 19.13 25.01
C VAL A 189 -16.17 18.33 25.59
N ASP A 190 -16.26 18.05 26.88
CA ASP A 190 -15.34 17.12 27.56
C ASP A 190 -15.45 15.72 26.96
N GLY A 191 -14.33 14.99 26.91
CA GLY A 191 -14.26 13.67 26.27
C GLY A 191 -14.28 13.69 24.74
N GLY A 192 -14.33 14.86 24.11
CA GLY A 192 -14.09 15.00 22.67
C GLY A 192 -12.68 14.51 22.31
N LEU A 193 -12.56 13.82 21.16
CA LEU A 193 -11.30 13.36 20.61
C LEU A 193 -10.83 14.31 19.51
N PHE A 194 -9.54 14.62 19.51
CA PHE A 194 -8.90 15.44 18.48
C PHE A 194 -7.62 14.75 17.99
N TRP A 195 -7.52 14.57 16.68
CA TRP A 195 -6.32 14.11 15.99
C TRP A 195 -5.61 15.28 15.33
N THR A 196 -4.35 15.51 15.67
CA THR A 196 -3.54 16.53 15.00
C THR A 196 -3.29 16.15 13.53
N PRO A 197 -3.09 17.12 12.64
CA PRO A 197 -2.34 16.88 11.41
C PRO A 197 -0.95 16.33 11.73
N PRO A 198 -0.28 15.67 10.77
CA PRO A 198 1.10 15.27 10.94
C PRO A 198 2.04 16.44 11.24
N TYR A 199 2.92 16.27 12.24
CA TYR A 199 3.89 17.28 12.63
C TYR A 199 5.14 16.63 13.24
N GLN A 200 6.18 17.43 13.45
CA GLN A 200 7.41 16.97 14.07
C GLN A 200 7.30 17.05 15.60
N PHE A 201 7.54 15.94 16.28
CA PHE A 201 7.58 15.88 17.74
C PHE A 201 8.80 16.61 18.28
N PHE A 202 8.60 17.40 19.33
CA PHE A 202 9.65 18.25 19.88
C PHE A 202 10.79 17.45 20.53
N THR A 203 10.45 16.38 21.26
CA THR A 203 11.43 15.64 22.07
C THR A 203 12.37 14.78 21.22
N THR A 204 11.83 14.12 20.20
CA THR A 204 12.56 13.14 19.38
C THR A 204 12.94 13.69 18.02
N GLY A 205 12.25 14.70 17.52
CA GLY A 205 12.40 15.18 16.15
C GLY A 205 11.68 14.30 15.13
N ASP A 206 10.95 13.27 15.57
CA ASP A 206 10.29 12.33 14.66
C ASP A 206 8.96 12.86 14.14
N PRO A 207 8.59 12.55 12.89
CA PRO A 207 7.28 12.88 12.37
C PRO A 207 6.21 11.95 12.95
N GLY A 208 5.11 12.53 13.43
CA GLY A 208 4.04 11.82 14.12
C GLY A 208 2.70 12.52 14.05
N MET A 209 1.69 11.86 14.61
CA MET A 209 0.36 12.39 14.87
C MET A 209 0.02 12.15 16.33
N THR A 210 -0.77 13.05 16.91
CA THR A 210 -1.18 12.93 18.31
C THR A 210 -2.69 12.88 18.39
N VAL A 211 -3.23 11.90 19.12
CA VAL A 211 -4.63 11.90 19.55
C VAL A 211 -4.70 12.51 20.93
N SER A 212 -5.72 13.32 21.18
CA SER A 212 -5.87 14.05 22.43
C SER A 212 -7.32 14.16 22.83
N THR A 213 -7.55 14.25 24.14
CA THR A 213 -8.85 14.51 24.74
C THR A 213 -8.70 15.42 25.94
N ARG A 214 -9.78 16.10 26.32
CA ARG A 214 -9.81 16.98 27.48
C ARG A 214 -10.94 16.68 28.43
N TRP A 215 -10.76 17.07 29.68
CA TRP A 215 -11.83 17.16 30.67
C TRP A 215 -11.58 18.32 31.62
N THR A 216 -12.64 18.76 32.29
CA THR A 216 -12.59 19.73 33.38
C THR A 216 -12.49 18.96 34.69
N ALA A 217 -11.43 19.20 35.45
CA ALA A 217 -11.22 18.54 36.74
C ALA A 217 -12.03 19.21 37.87
N ALA A 218 -12.05 18.60 39.05
CA ALA A 218 -12.78 19.10 40.22
C ALA A 218 -12.31 20.49 40.70
N ASP A 219 -11.07 20.86 40.38
CA ASP A 219 -10.49 22.19 40.62
C ASP A 219 -10.95 23.25 39.61
N GLY A 220 -11.79 22.88 38.63
CA GLY A 220 -12.28 23.74 37.56
C GLY A 220 -11.29 23.93 36.41
N GLN A 221 -10.07 23.41 36.52
CA GLN A 221 -9.06 23.53 35.47
C GLN A 221 -9.21 22.43 34.44
N ARG A 222 -8.95 22.79 33.18
CA ARG A 222 -8.95 21.81 32.09
C ARG A 222 -7.64 21.04 32.04
N ARG A 223 -7.78 19.73 31.87
CA ARG A 223 -6.68 18.79 31.64
C ARG A 223 -6.80 18.21 30.24
N VAL A 224 -5.67 18.03 29.60
CA VAL A 224 -5.54 17.41 28.28
C VAL A 224 -4.65 16.19 28.42
N LEU A 225 -5.17 15.03 28.04
CA LEU A 225 -4.40 13.81 27.89
C LEU A 225 -4.22 13.51 26.41
N ALA A 226 -3.03 13.07 26.02
CA ALA A 226 -2.72 12.79 24.64
C ALA A 226 -1.78 11.58 24.50
N PHE A 227 -1.89 10.89 23.36
CA PHE A 227 -0.97 9.83 22.94
C PHE A 227 -0.35 10.14 21.58
N ASP A 228 0.95 9.91 21.48
CA ASP A 228 1.74 10.13 20.27
C ASP A 228 1.89 8.83 19.47
N VAL A 229 1.50 8.89 18.19
CA VAL A 229 1.69 7.82 17.21
C VAL A 229 2.75 8.24 16.20
N LEU A 230 3.80 7.43 16.05
CA LEU A 230 4.86 7.71 15.09
C LEU A 230 4.40 7.32 13.68
N LEU A 231 4.69 8.17 12.70
CA LEU A 231 4.39 7.83 11.31
C LEU A 231 5.30 6.73 10.74
N SER A 232 6.46 6.49 11.35
CA SER A 232 7.27 5.31 11.05
C SER A 232 6.53 4.01 11.33
N ASP A 233 5.63 3.99 12.31
CA ASP A 233 4.86 2.80 12.68
C ASP A 233 3.75 2.54 11.67
N LEU A 234 3.09 3.61 11.21
CA LEU A 234 2.16 3.54 10.07
C LEU A 234 2.87 3.08 8.80
N SER A 235 4.08 3.59 8.56
CA SER A 235 4.88 3.16 7.40
C SER A 235 5.25 1.67 7.46
N ARG A 236 5.49 1.09 8.65
CA ARG A 236 5.73 -0.37 8.76
C ARG A 236 4.52 -1.20 8.35
N LEU A 237 3.29 -0.71 8.55
CA LEU A 237 2.08 -1.39 8.08
C LEU A 237 2.02 -1.44 6.55
N THR A 238 2.40 -0.35 5.89
CA THR A 238 2.31 -0.23 4.42
C THR A 238 3.51 -0.84 3.71
N THR A 239 4.73 -0.74 4.25
CA THR A 239 5.92 -1.36 3.65
C THR A 239 5.85 -2.90 3.66
N GLY A 240 5.12 -3.48 4.62
CA GLY A 240 4.89 -4.91 4.72
C GLY A 240 3.89 -5.49 3.70
N ILE A 241 3.21 -4.65 2.90
CA ILE A 241 2.16 -5.09 1.97
C ILE A 241 2.64 -4.93 0.53
N GLN A 242 3.05 -6.06 -0.03
CA GLN A 242 3.37 -6.19 -1.43
C GLN A 242 2.11 -6.54 -2.24
N VAL A 243 1.87 -5.81 -3.33
CA VAL A 243 0.74 -6.07 -4.24
C VAL A 243 1.30 -6.58 -5.57
N GLY A 244 1.07 -7.86 -5.87
CA GLY A 244 1.76 -8.53 -6.98
C GLY A 244 3.25 -8.77 -6.65
N GLU A 245 4.13 -8.65 -7.64
CA GLU A 245 5.58 -8.79 -7.47
C GLU A 245 6.28 -7.45 -7.22
N ARG A 246 5.74 -6.35 -7.77
CA ARG A 246 6.42 -5.03 -7.80
C ARG A 246 5.61 -3.89 -7.22
N GLY A 247 4.35 -4.14 -6.87
CA GLY A 247 3.45 -3.16 -6.32
C GLY A 247 3.50 -3.05 -4.80
N GLY A 248 2.82 -2.03 -4.27
CA GLY A 248 2.78 -1.76 -2.84
C GLY A 248 1.65 -0.79 -2.49
N VAL A 249 1.51 -0.47 -1.20
CA VAL A 249 0.50 0.45 -0.69
C VAL A 249 1.18 1.66 -0.03
N ALA A 250 0.65 2.86 -0.22
CA ALA A 250 1.08 4.07 0.47
C ALA A 250 -0.11 4.77 1.14
N ILE A 251 0.18 5.63 2.12
CA ILE A 251 -0.79 6.59 2.67
C ILE A 251 -0.29 7.98 2.37
N LEU A 252 -1.14 8.83 1.81
CA LEU A 252 -0.83 10.20 1.40
C LEU A 252 -1.69 11.20 2.17
N THR A 253 -1.14 12.37 2.46
CA THR A 253 -1.94 13.56 2.80
C THR A 253 -2.66 14.09 1.58
N ASP A 254 -3.65 14.96 1.82
CA ASP A 254 -4.27 15.75 0.76
C ASP A 254 -3.29 16.66 -0.01
N ALA A 255 -2.13 16.98 0.59
CA ALA A 255 -1.06 17.76 -0.01
C ALA A 255 0.01 16.91 -0.74
N GLY A 256 -0.23 15.62 -0.98
CA GLY A 256 0.69 14.76 -1.73
C GLY A 256 1.97 14.36 -0.98
N ARG A 257 1.99 14.55 0.35
CA ARG A 257 3.07 14.07 1.24
C ARG A 257 2.78 12.66 1.74
N VAL A 258 3.82 11.84 1.90
CA VAL A 258 3.67 10.42 2.26
C VAL A 258 3.71 10.21 3.77
N LEU A 259 2.68 9.57 4.32
CA LEU A 259 2.59 9.17 5.75
C LEU A 259 2.98 7.70 5.93
N GLY A 260 2.49 6.85 5.02
CA GLY A 260 2.78 5.43 4.98
C GLY A 260 3.59 5.14 3.73
N LEU A 261 4.85 4.74 3.90
CA LEU A 261 5.74 4.44 2.78
C LEU A 261 5.38 3.10 2.14
N PRO A 262 5.48 2.97 0.81
CA PRO A 262 5.18 1.71 0.14
C PRO A 262 6.36 0.75 0.17
N THR A 263 6.13 -0.51 -0.17
CA THR A 263 7.18 -1.52 -0.24
C THR A 263 8.30 -1.10 -1.19
N SER A 264 9.52 -0.92 -0.66
CA SER A 264 10.71 -0.58 -1.43
C SER A 264 11.97 -1.00 -0.67
N PRO A 265 13.02 -1.50 -1.35
CA PRO A 265 14.33 -1.74 -0.73
C PRO A 265 14.93 -0.50 -0.03
N ARG A 266 14.48 0.71 -0.43
CA ARG A 266 14.91 1.97 0.21
C ARG A 266 14.44 2.12 1.65
N PHE A 267 13.42 1.38 2.08
CA PHE A 267 12.76 1.55 3.38
C PHE A 267 12.93 0.32 4.29
N GLU A 268 14.00 -0.44 4.10
CA GLU A 268 14.32 -1.62 4.94
C GLU A 268 14.80 -1.25 6.34
N VAL A 269 15.38 -0.06 6.52
CA VAL A 269 15.91 0.42 7.80
C VAL A 269 15.07 1.57 8.36
N ALA A 270 14.91 1.60 9.69
CA ALA A 270 14.05 2.57 10.38
C ALA A 270 14.44 4.04 10.13
N GLU A 271 15.73 4.33 10.02
CA GLU A 271 16.23 5.69 9.76
C GLU A 271 15.79 6.20 8.37
N ALA A 272 15.85 5.33 7.36
CA ALA A 272 15.43 5.67 6.00
C ALA A 272 13.91 5.92 5.95
N VAL A 273 13.13 5.14 6.69
CA VAL A 273 11.69 5.39 6.89
C VAL A 273 11.48 6.76 7.52
N ARG A 274 12.12 7.03 8.66
CA ARG A 274 11.99 8.29 9.40
C ARG A 274 12.33 9.52 8.55
N ALA A 275 13.37 9.43 7.73
CA ALA A 275 13.79 10.49 6.82
C ALA A 275 12.90 10.65 5.57
N ALA A 276 12.07 9.67 5.25
CA ALA A 276 11.22 9.65 4.05
C ALA A 276 9.77 10.05 4.34
N VAL A 277 9.25 9.76 5.53
CA VAL A 277 7.91 10.18 5.92
C VAL A 277 7.79 11.71 5.90
N LEU A 278 6.62 12.20 5.50
CA LEU A 278 6.23 13.59 5.26
C LEU A 278 6.92 14.29 4.11
N LYS A 279 7.79 13.60 3.38
CA LYS A 279 8.28 14.11 2.10
C LYS A 279 7.19 14.05 1.03
N PRO A 280 7.20 14.99 0.07
CA PRO A 280 6.42 14.87 -1.15
C PRO A 280 6.73 13.56 -1.88
N VAL A 281 5.72 12.98 -2.53
CA VAL A 281 5.88 11.75 -3.33
C VAL A 281 7.06 11.83 -4.31
N ALA A 282 7.23 12.98 -4.98
CA ALA A 282 8.28 13.18 -5.98
C ALA A 282 9.71 13.05 -5.42
N GLU A 283 9.92 13.28 -4.13
CA GLU A 283 11.23 13.24 -3.48
C GLU A 283 11.64 11.83 -3.01
N LEU A 284 10.73 10.85 -3.04
CA LEU A 284 10.99 9.50 -2.55
C LEU A 284 11.72 8.60 -3.54
N ASP A 285 11.80 9.01 -4.81
CA ASP A 285 12.42 8.25 -5.89
C ASP A 285 11.82 6.83 -6.05
N VAL A 286 10.53 6.66 -5.78
CA VAL A 286 9.78 5.41 -5.98
C VAL A 286 8.94 5.53 -7.25
N PRO A 287 9.38 4.99 -8.40
CA PRO A 287 8.80 5.35 -9.71
C PRO A 287 7.31 5.00 -9.84
N TYR A 288 6.88 3.85 -9.30
CA TYR A 288 5.47 3.45 -9.36
C TYR A 288 4.57 4.35 -8.53
N LEU A 289 5.07 4.85 -7.39
CA LEU A 289 4.34 5.76 -6.52
C LEU A 289 4.20 7.13 -7.22
N SER A 290 5.32 7.69 -7.72
CA SER A 290 5.33 8.99 -8.39
C SER A 290 4.52 9.00 -9.68
N GLY A 291 4.63 7.96 -10.51
CA GLY A 291 3.85 7.82 -11.73
C GLY A 291 2.35 7.66 -11.44
N GLY A 292 2.00 6.86 -10.43
CA GLY A 292 0.60 6.65 -10.05
C GLY A 292 -0.03 7.89 -9.41
N ALA A 293 0.68 8.59 -8.52
CA ALA A 293 0.22 9.86 -7.94
C ALA A 293 0.02 10.94 -9.01
N SER A 294 0.96 11.08 -9.95
CA SER A 294 0.84 12.05 -11.05
C SER A 294 -0.37 11.75 -11.95
N ALA A 295 -0.61 10.47 -12.26
CA ALA A 295 -1.78 10.06 -13.04
C ALA A 295 -3.10 10.31 -12.30
N TRP A 296 -3.13 10.10 -10.99
CA TRP A 296 -4.29 10.38 -10.14
C TRP A 296 -4.59 11.88 -10.05
N GLU A 297 -3.57 12.72 -9.89
CA GLU A 297 -3.71 14.18 -9.93
C GLU A 297 -4.23 14.65 -11.30
N ALA A 298 -3.65 14.17 -12.39
CA ALA A 298 -4.09 14.50 -13.75
C ALA A 298 -5.54 14.07 -14.04
N ALA A 299 -6.02 13.01 -13.39
CA ALA A 299 -7.40 12.54 -13.47
C ALA A 299 -8.38 13.34 -12.59
N GLY A 300 -7.92 14.37 -11.87
CA GLY A 300 -8.76 15.17 -10.97
C GLY A 300 -8.95 14.56 -9.59
N ARG A 301 -8.02 13.71 -9.14
CA ARG A 301 -8.01 13.06 -7.82
C ARG A 301 -9.27 12.23 -7.50
N PRO A 302 -9.74 11.35 -8.41
CA PRO A 302 -10.93 10.54 -8.16
C PRO A 302 -10.71 9.54 -7.02
N ALA A 303 -11.78 9.23 -6.27
CA ALA A 303 -11.80 8.03 -5.46
C ALA A 303 -12.04 6.81 -6.36
N GLY A 304 -11.21 5.78 -6.22
CA GLY A 304 -11.29 4.53 -6.98
C GLY A 304 -10.11 4.32 -7.94
N PRO A 305 -10.30 3.52 -9.00
CA PRO A 305 -9.21 3.01 -9.81
C PRO A 305 -8.66 4.05 -10.79
N VAL A 306 -7.33 4.06 -10.94
CA VAL A 306 -6.58 4.87 -11.91
C VAL A 306 -5.64 3.95 -12.71
N GLY A 307 -5.55 4.16 -14.01
CA GLY A 307 -4.60 3.45 -14.89
C GLY A 307 -3.47 4.36 -15.34
N TYR A 308 -2.25 3.85 -15.41
CA TYR A 308 -1.10 4.60 -15.91
C TYR A 308 -0.06 3.71 -16.58
N MET A 309 0.89 4.33 -17.27
CA MET A 309 2.02 3.66 -17.90
C MET A 309 3.30 4.02 -17.16
N LEU A 310 4.13 3.02 -16.89
CA LEU A 310 5.48 3.20 -16.34
C LEU A 310 6.41 2.18 -16.99
N ASP A 311 7.52 2.65 -17.56
CA ASP A 311 8.52 1.82 -18.25
C ASP A 311 7.92 0.88 -19.30
N GLY A 312 6.94 1.39 -20.07
CA GLY A 312 6.24 0.62 -21.10
C GLY A 312 5.27 -0.44 -20.56
N ARG A 313 5.11 -0.55 -19.24
CA ARG A 313 4.16 -1.48 -18.58
C ARG A 313 2.91 -0.74 -18.14
N ARG A 314 1.76 -1.43 -18.23
CA ARG A 314 0.50 -0.96 -17.68
C ARG A 314 0.45 -1.20 -16.19
N TRP A 315 0.10 -0.17 -15.45
CA TRP A 315 -0.11 -0.22 -14.02
C TRP A 315 -1.55 0.15 -13.68
N ARG A 316 -2.02 -0.46 -12.59
CA ARG A 316 -3.26 -0.11 -11.91
C ARG A 316 -2.93 0.48 -10.56
N ALA A 317 -3.62 1.56 -10.23
CA ALA A 317 -3.65 2.11 -8.92
C ALA A 317 -5.10 2.20 -8.44
N GLU A 318 -5.29 2.28 -7.13
CA GLU A 318 -6.57 2.62 -6.53
C GLU A 318 -6.35 3.56 -5.36
N PHE A 319 -7.16 4.63 -5.31
CA PHE A 319 -7.08 5.66 -4.29
C PHE A 319 -8.38 5.69 -3.50
N LEU A 320 -8.31 5.39 -2.21
CA LEU A 320 -9.46 5.46 -1.31
C LEU A 320 -9.28 6.60 -0.31
N PRO A 321 -10.29 7.47 -0.12
CA PRO A 321 -10.22 8.50 0.90
C PRO A 321 -10.30 7.86 2.30
N LEU A 322 -9.40 8.28 3.18
CA LEU A 322 -9.34 7.89 4.58
C LEU A 322 -9.52 9.15 5.44
N ARG A 323 -10.46 9.12 6.39
CA ARG A 323 -10.66 10.21 7.35
C ARG A 323 -10.23 9.78 8.74
N LEU A 324 -9.38 10.61 9.37
CA LEU A 324 -8.91 10.45 10.75
C LEU A 324 -9.18 11.71 11.54
N GLY A 325 -10.29 11.72 12.28
CA GLY A 325 -10.85 12.96 12.79
C GLY A 325 -11.13 13.92 11.63
N GLU A 326 -10.50 15.10 11.67
CA GLU A 326 -10.61 16.12 10.61
C GLU A 326 -9.57 15.96 9.49
N ASN A 327 -8.61 15.03 9.63
CA ASN A 327 -7.54 14.84 8.66
C ASN A 327 -8.05 14.06 7.44
N ALA A 328 -7.96 14.68 6.26
CA ALA A 328 -8.20 14.04 4.98
C ALA A 328 -6.91 13.39 4.46
N LEU A 329 -6.94 12.06 4.36
CA LEU A 329 -5.85 11.23 3.88
C LEU A 329 -6.32 10.37 2.71
N TRP A 330 -5.37 9.73 2.04
CA TRP A 330 -5.61 8.84 0.90
C TRP A 330 -4.79 7.57 1.05
N ILE A 331 -5.44 6.42 0.94
CA ILE A 331 -4.77 5.13 0.79
C ILE A 331 -4.60 4.88 -0.70
N ALA A 332 -3.39 4.57 -1.14
CA ALA A 332 -3.06 4.35 -2.54
C ALA A 332 -2.38 2.98 -2.70
N ALA A 333 -3.01 2.05 -3.40
CA ALA A 333 -2.37 0.78 -3.79
C ALA A 333 -1.97 0.81 -5.26
N PHE A 334 -0.87 0.16 -5.60
CA PHE A 334 -0.30 0.14 -6.96
C PHE A 334 0.09 -1.27 -7.33
N ALA A 335 -0.15 -1.70 -8.57
CA ALA A 335 0.35 -2.96 -9.08
C ALA A 335 0.45 -2.96 -10.62
N PRO A 336 1.48 -3.58 -11.22
CA PRO A 336 1.54 -3.73 -12.67
C PRO A 336 0.61 -4.86 -13.14
N GLU A 337 -0.11 -4.66 -14.24
CA GLU A 337 -1.05 -5.67 -14.78
C GLU A 337 -0.34 -6.98 -15.16
N ALA A 338 0.94 -6.90 -15.52
CA ALA A 338 1.76 -8.03 -15.92
C ALA A 338 2.04 -9.03 -14.78
N ASP A 339 1.90 -8.62 -13.50
CA ASP A 339 2.09 -9.52 -12.36
C ASP A 339 0.88 -10.46 -12.17
N PHE A 340 -0.24 -10.20 -12.85
CA PHE A 340 -1.50 -10.92 -12.68
C PHE A 340 -1.88 -11.73 -13.92
N VAL A 341 -0.91 -12.16 -14.72
CA VAL A 341 -1.14 -13.10 -15.82
C VAL A 341 -1.65 -14.42 -15.24
N PRO A 342 -2.92 -14.82 -15.54
CA PRO A 342 -3.52 -16.03 -14.96
C PRO A 342 -2.74 -17.30 -15.31
N ALA A 343 -2.09 -17.28 -16.47
CA ALA A 343 -1.30 -18.39 -16.96
C ALA A 343 0.15 -18.28 -16.45
N ARG A 344 0.60 -19.28 -15.69
CA ARG A 344 2.03 -19.43 -15.42
C ARG A 344 2.74 -19.78 -16.73
N ALA A 345 4.04 -19.53 -16.83
CA ALA A 345 4.83 -19.87 -18.03
C ALA A 345 4.64 -21.33 -18.48
N ARG A 346 4.43 -22.24 -17.52
CA ARG A 346 4.09 -23.65 -17.78
C ARG A 346 2.75 -23.84 -18.48
N ASP A 347 1.71 -23.12 -18.08
CA ASP A 347 0.36 -23.27 -18.63
C ASP A 347 0.30 -22.69 -20.05
N ALA A 348 1.04 -21.59 -20.28
CA ALA A 348 1.27 -21.07 -21.63
C ALA A 348 2.02 -22.08 -22.51
N ALA A 349 3.08 -22.72 -21.99
CA ALA A 349 3.82 -23.74 -22.73
C ALA A 349 2.97 -24.99 -23.05
N ILE A 350 2.12 -25.43 -22.12
CA ILE A 350 1.16 -26.52 -22.36
C ILE A 350 0.16 -26.13 -23.44
N PHE A 351 -0.40 -24.92 -23.37
CA PHE A 351 -1.36 -24.44 -24.37
C PHE A 351 -0.72 -24.32 -25.76
N ILE A 352 0.49 -23.77 -25.85
CA ILE A 352 1.26 -23.71 -27.11
C ILE A 352 1.57 -25.12 -27.60
N GLY A 353 2.00 -26.03 -26.72
CA GLY A 353 2.26 -27.43 -27.06
C GLY A 353 1.02 -28.14 -27.59
N LEU A 354 -0.15 -27.92 -26.98
CA LEU A 354 -1.44 -28.44 -27.45
C LEU A 354 -1.80 -27.85 -28.81
N MET A 355 -1.64 -26.53 -29.00
CA MET A 355 -1.85 -25.87 -30.29
C MET A 355 -0.98 -26.49 -31.39
N LEU A 356 0.32 -26.61 -31.13
CA LEU A 356 1.27 -27.21 -32.06
C LEU A 356 0.94 -28.68 -32.32
N GLY A 357 0.52 -29.42 -31.30
CA GLY A 357 0.07 -30.81 -31.42
C GLY A 357 -1.15 -30.95 -32.31
N VAL A 358 -2.16 -30.09 -32.16
CA VAL A 358 -3.36 -30.12 -33.00
C VAL A 358 -3.06 -29.66 -34.44
N ILE A 359 -2.20 -28.65 -34.62
CA ILE A 359 -1.71 -28.25 -35.95
C ILE A 359 -0.98 -29.43 -36.62
N ALA A 360 -0.06 -30.08 -35.90
CA ALA A 360 0.69 -31.22 -36.41
C ALA A 360 -0.23 -32.39 -36.78
N LEU A 361 -1.22 -32.70 -35.93
CA LEU A 361 -2.22 -33.73 -36.21
C LEU A 361 -3.07 -33.38 -37.44
N GLY A 362 -3.53 -32.13 -37.55
CA GLY A 362 -4.29 -31.65 -38.70
C GLY A 362 -3.51 -31.75 -40.00
N LEU A 363 -2.23 -31.37 -39.98
CA LEU A 363 -1.31 -31.52 -41.12
C LEU A 363 -1.09 -33.01 -41.47
N LEU A 364 -0.92 -33.87 -40.47
CA LEU A 364 -0.69 -35.30 -40.67
C LEU A 364 -1.92 -36.00 -41.27
N ILE A 365 -3.13 -35.62 -40.83
CA ILE A 365 -4.39 -36.09 -41.43
C ILE A 365 -4.51 -35.58 -42.88
N ALA A 366 -4.21 -34.31 -43.13
CA ALA A 366 -4.22 -33.74 -44.48
C ALA A 366 -3.29 -34.53 -45.42
N VAL A 367 -2.05 -34.79 -45.01
CA VAL A 367 -1.09 -35.59 -45.78
C VAL A 367 -1.60 -37.02 -46.02
N ARG A 368 -2.11 -37.73 -45.00
CA ARG A 368 -2.64 -39.09 -45.17
C ARG A 368 -3.82 -39.16 -46.12
N VAL A 369 -4.73 -38.18 -46.07
CA VAL A 369 -5.86 -38.10 -46.99
C VAL A 369 -5.37 -37.84 -48.41
N ALA A 370 -4.38 -36.95 -48.60
CA ALA A 370 -3.77 -36.70 -49.90
C ALA A 370 -3.14 -37.95 -50.52
N GLU A 371 -2.45 -38.76 -49.71
CA GLU A 371 -1.86 -40.03 -50.17
C GLU A 371 -2.93 -41.06 -50.54
N ARG A 372 -3.99 -41.18 -49.74
CA ARG A 372 -5.11 -42.10 -50.02
C ARG A 372 -5.85 -41.78 -51.30
N VAL A 373 -6.05 -40.49 -51.61
CA VAL A 373 -6.69 -40.03 -52.85
C VAL A 373 -5.76 -40.18 -54.07
N ARG A 374 -4.43 -40.14 -53.87
CA ARG A 374 -3.46 -40.33 -54.95
C ARG A 374 -3.37 -41.77 -55.46
N ARG A 375 -3.49 -42.76 -54.57
CA ARG A 375 -3.33 -44.19 -54.89
C ARG A 375 -4.31 -44.72 -55.97
N PRO A 376 -5.62 -44.40 -55.96
CA PRO A 376 -6.55 -44.88 -56.99
C PRO A 376 -6.54 -44.08 -58.30
N LEU A 377 -5.69 -43.04 -58.43
CA LEU A 377 -5.54 -42.25 -59.66
C LEU A 377 -4.26 -42.60 -60.44
N GLN A 378 -3.43 -43.51 -59.90
CA GLN A 378 -2.20 -44.01 -60.53
C GLN A 378 -2.29 -45.50 -60.90
N ALA A 379 -3.36 -46.18 -60.50
CA ALA A 379 -3.80 -47.47 -61.03
C ALA A 379 -4.84 -47.19 -62.11
#